data_AF-A0A914PZ86-F1
#
_entry.id   AF-A0A914PZ86-F1
#
_cell.length_a   1.000
_cell.length_b   1.000
_cell.length_c   1.000
_cell.angle_alpha   90.00
_cell.angle_beta   90.00
_cell.angle_gamma   90.00
#
_symmetry.space_group_name_H-M   'P 1'
#
loop_
_entity.id
_entity.type
_entity.pdbx_description
1 polymer ?
#
loop_
_entity_poly.entity_id
_entity_poly.type
_entity_poly.pdbx_seq_one_letter_code
_entity_poly.pdbx_strand_id
1 'polypeptide(L)'
;MLSFSTMVSNDVVFVTIEYRLGFLGFFTTDDEIATGNYGIWDQYAALLFVKNNIINFKGDPNNITVMGHSAGGASADLLSLSPLSRV
;
A
#
# COMPACT_ATOMS: atom_id res chain seq x y z
N MET A 1 8.41 -18.74 0.29
CA MET A 1 7.84 -17.66 -0.54
C MET A 1 6.42 -18.08 -0.88
N LEU A 2 5.40 -17.30 -0.50
CA LEU A 2 4.02 -17.59 -0.90
C LEU A 2 3.88 -17.22 -2.38
N SER A 3 3.47 -18.15 -3.25
CA SER A 3 3.26 -17.85 -4.66
C SER A 3 1.89 -17.19 -4.86
N PHE A 4 1.77 -16.34 -5.87
CA PHE A 4 0.48 -15.70 -6.21
C PHE A 4 -0.62 -16.72 -6.48
N SER A 5 -0.27 -17.86 -7.09
CA SER A 5 -1.21 -18.98 -7.32
C SER A 5 -1.82 -19.52 -6.02
N THR A 6 -1.04 -19.58 -4.94
CA THR A 6 -1.51 -20.05 -3.63
C THR A 6 -2.39 -19.00 -2.95
N MET A 7 -2.18 -17.71 -3.17
CA MET A 7 -3.04 -16.68 -2.59
C MET A 7 -4.42 -16.69 -3.23
N VAL A 8 -4.50 -16.64 -4.56
CA VAL A 8 -5.79 -16.57 -5.28
C VAL A 8 -6.64 -17.84 -5.12
N SER A 9 -6.06 -18.97 -4.71
CA SER A 9 -6.81 -20.20 -4.43
C SER A 9 -7.61 -20.16 -3.10
N ASN A 10 -7.41 -19.14 -2.26
CA ASN A 10 -8.05 -19.02 -0.95
C ASN A 10 -9.30 -18.09 -0.94
N ASP A 11 -9.99 -17.94 -2.07
CA ASP A 11 -11.19 -17.07 -2.19
C ASP A 11 -10.94 -15.64 -1.69
N VAL A 12 -9.82 -15.06 -2.13
CA VAL A 12 -9.42 -13.68 -1.83
C VAL A 12 -9.17 -12.91 -3.13
N VAL A 13 -9.42 -11.60 -3.09
CA VAL A 13 -8.93 -10.68 -4.12
C VAL A 13 -7.53 -10.24 -3.73
N PHE A 14 -6.53 -10.66 -4.52
CA PHE A 14 -5.14 -10.32 -4.29
C PHE A 14 -4.74 -9.11 -5.14
N VAL A 15 -4.25 -8.05 -4.48
CA VAL A 15 -3.82 -6.80 -5.14
C VAL A 15 -2.33 -6.59 -4.90
N THR A 16 -1.60 -6.25 -5.97
CA THR A 16 -0.22 -5.76 -5.89
C THR A 16 -0.18 -4.31 -6.34
N ILE A 17 0.72 -3.54 -5.74
CA ILE A 17 0.87 -2.12 -6.04
C ILE A 17 2.34 -1.83 -6.32
N GLU A 18 2.59 -0.85 -7.17
CA GLU A 18 3.89 -0.25 -7.37
C GLU A 18 3.90 1.12 -6.69
N TYR A 19 5.07 1.56 -6.25
CA TYR A 19 5.29 2.87 -5.65
C TYR A 19 6.67 3.40 -6.03
N ARG A 20 6.86 4.72 -5.98
CA ARG A 20 8.17 5.31 -6.32
C ARG A 20 9.27 4.81 -5.38
N LEU A 21 10.45 4.54 -5.95
CA LEU A 21 11.62 4.01 -5.24
C LEU A 21 12.80 4.98 -5.25
N GLY A 22 13.78 4.72 -4.40
CA GLY A 22 15.05 5.44 -4.34
C GLY A 22 14.86 6.95 -4.18
N PHE A 23 15.67 7.73 -4.88
CA PHE A 23 15.62 9.19 -4.86
C PHE A 23 14.22 9.72 -5.21
N LEU A 24 13.55 9.15 -6.23
CA LEU A 24 12.24 9.63 -6.66
C LEU A 24 11.10 9.36 -5.66
N GLY A 25 11.27 8.37 -4.79
CA GLY A 25 10.28 7.99 -3.78
C GLY A 25 10.51 8.61 -2.41
N PHE A 26 11.75 8.96 -2.08
CA PHE A 26 12.11 9.27 -0.69
C PHE A 26 13.02 10.48 -0.54
N PHE A 27 13.30 11.23 -1.61
CA PHE A 27 14.02 12.49 -1.50
C PHE A 27 13.23 13.52 -0.70
N THR A 28 13.92 14.23 0.19
CA THR A 28 13.37 15.33 0.98
C THR A 28 14.38 16.46 1.07
N THR A 29 13.90 17.70 1.06
CA THR A 29 14.68 18.91 1.37
C THR A 29 14.50 19.35 2.83
N ASP A 30 13.71 18.62 3.62
CA ASP A 30 13.34 18.96 5.00
C ASP A 30 12.64 20.33 5.13
N ASP A 31 11.95 20.72 4.06
CA ASP A 31 11.10 21.91 3.96
C ASP A 31 9.83 21.60 3.12
N GLU A 32 9.05 22.62 2.81
CA GLU A 32 7.80 22.49 2.05
C GLU A 32 8.01 22.23 0.54
N ILE A 33 9.23 22.40 0.02
CA ILE A 33 9.52 22.22 -1.41
C ILE A 33 9.50 20.74 -1.77
N ALA A 34 10.14 19.91 -0.94
CA ALA A 34 10.10 18.46 -1.06
C ALA A 34 9.97 17.79 0.31
N THR A 35 8.73 17.56 0.75
CA THR A 35 8.41 17.02 2.09
C THR A 35 8.80 15.55 2.30
N GLY A 36 9.19 14.84 1.24
CA GLY A 36 9.57 13.43 1.30
C GLY A 36 8.41 12.44 1.40
N ASN A 37 8.77 11.18 1.67
CA ASN A 37 7.85 10.04 1.80
C ASN A 37 6.91 9.80 0.61
N TYR A 38 7.28 10.27 -0.58
CA TYR A 38 6.47 10.12 -1.79
C TYR A 38 6.09 8.67 -2.10
N GLY A 39 6.99 7.71 -1.86
CA GLY A 39 6.69 6.29 -2.00
C GLY A 39 5.63 5.79 -1.01
N ILE A 40 5.59 6.33 0.22
CA ILE A 40 4.53 6.01 1.20
C ILE A 40 3.21 6.69 0.80
N TRP A 41 3.27 7.92 0.29
CA TRP A 41 2.09 8.60 -0.26
C TRP A 41 1.48 7.88 -1.46
N ASP A 42 2.31 7.30 -2.33
CA ASP A 42 1.84 6.46 -3.43
C ASP A 42 1.10 5.22 -2.91
N GLN A 43 1.64 4.56 -1.88
CA GLN A 43 1.00 3.40 -1.27
C GLN A 43 -0.32 3.76 -0.57
N TYR A 44 -0.38 4.92 0.09
CA TYR A 44 -1.63 5.45 0.66
C TYR A 44 -2.67 5.73 -0.43
N ALA A 45 -2.27 6.37 -1.53
CA ALA A 45 -3.15 6.62 -2.66
C ALA A 45 -3.65 5.30 -3.29
N ALA A 46 -2.78 4.29 -3.39
CA ALA A 46 -3.17 2.96 -3.85
C ALA A 46 -4.14 2.27 -2.90
N LEU A 47 -3.96 2.41 -1.58
CA LEU A 47 -4.89 1.88 -0.58
C LEU A 47 -6.27 2.55 -0.68
N LEU A 48 -6.34 3.86 -0.87
CA LEU A 48 -7.59 4.57 -1.14
C LEU A 48 -8.25 4.10 -2.45
N PHE A 49 -7.45 3.90 -3.49
CA PHE A 49 -7.94 3.37 -4.76
C PHE A 49 -8.57 1.98 -4.56
N VAL A 50 -7.89 1.09 -3.84
CA VAL A 50 -8.42 -0.24 -3.50
C VAL A 50 -9.71 -0.10 -2.69
N LYS A 51 -9.73 0.66 -1.60
CA LYS A 51 -10.93 0.87 -0.76
C LYS A 51 -12.14 1.31 -1.58
N ASN A 52 -11.95 2.22 -2.53
CA ASN A 52 -13.03 2.77 -3.34
C ASN A 52 -13.48 1.86 -4.50
N ASN A 53 -12.65 0.92 -4.95
CA ASN A 53 -12.90 0.19 -6.19
C ASN A 53 -12.98 -1.33 -6.03
N ILE A 54 -12.52 -1.91 -4.91
CA ILE A 54 -12.36 -3.36 -4.77
C ILE A 54 -13.70 -4.11 -4.85
N ILE A 55 -14.82 -3.45 -4.54
CA ILE A 55 -16.17 -3.99 -4.69
C ILE A 55 -16.48 -4.42 -6.14
N ASN A 56 -15.92 -3.71 -7.14
CA ASN A 56 -16.09 -4.04 -8.55
C ASN A 56 -15.35 -5.33 -8.95
N PHE A 57 -14.40 -5.76 -8.12
CA PHE A 57 -13.64 -7.00 -8.27
C PHE A 57 -14.10 -8.09 -7.29
N LYS A 58 -15.29 -7.90 -6.69
CA LYS A 58 -15.89 -8.81 -5.68
C LYS A 58 -15.12 -8.91 -4.36
N GLY A 59 -14.25 -7.96 -4.05
CA GLY A 59 -13.64 -7.85 -2.72
C GLY A 59 -14.49 -7.03 -1.76
N ASP A 60 -14.25 -7.20 -0.46
CA ASP A 60 -14.92 -6.43 0.58
C ASP A 60 -14.07 -5.20 0.99
N PRO A 61 -14.53 -3.96 0.72
CA PRO A 61 -13.80 -2.77 1.11
C PRO A 61 -13.64 -2.61 2.62
N ASN A 62 -14.45 -3.28 3.45
CA ASN A 62 -14.35 -3.24 4.91
C ASN A 62 -13.45 -4.33 5.50
N ASN A 63 -12.87 -5.20 4.65
CA ASN A 63 -12.00 -6.29 5.07
C ASN A 63 -10.71 -6.32 4.23
N ILE A 64 -9.90 -5.27 4.36
CA ILE A 64 -8.62 -5.12 3.64
C ILE A 64 -7.47 -5.50 4.58
N THR A 65 -6.65 -6.46 4.16
CA THR A 65 -5.38 -6.79 4.83
C THR A 65 -4.22 -6.26 4.01
N VAL A 66 -3.43 -5.35 4.60
CA VAL A 66 -2.18 -4.86 4.02
C VAL A 66 -1.04 -5.75 4.50
N MET A 67 -0.20 -6.23 3.56
CA MET A 67 0.95 -7.07 3.88
C MET A 67 2.16 -6.70 3.01
N GLY A 68 3.35 -7.00 3.51
CA GLY A 68 4.58 -6.84 2.76
C GLY A 68 5.75 -7.55 3.42
N HIS A 69 6.87 -7.66 2.71
CA HIS A 69 8.09 -8.30 3.18
C HIS A 69 9.26 -7.32 3.14
N SER A 70 10.16 -7.38 4.14
CA SER A 70 11.30 -6.45 4.27
C SER A 70 10.84 -4.98 4.25
N ALA A 71 11.30 -4.16 3.30
CA ALA A 71 10.85 -2.77 3.13
C ALA A 71 9.32 -2.64 2.94
N GLY A 72 8.68 -3.63 2.31
CA GLY A 72 7.22 -3.69 2.20
C GLY A 72 6.54 -4.01 3.54
N GLY A 73 7.20 -4.77 4.42
CA GLY A 73 6.72 -5.02 5.77
C GLY A 73 6.80 -3.77 6.64
N ALA A 74 7.92 -3.04 6.55
CA ALA A 74 8.05 -1.73 7.18
C ALA A 74 7.02 -0.73 6.63
N SER A 75 6.75 -0.77 5.33
CA SER A 75 5.70 0.05 4.70
C SER A 75 4.30 -0.26 5.28
N ALA A 76 3.95 -1.54 5.42
CA ALA A 76 2.68 -1.94 6.04
C ALA A 76 2.57 -1.44 7.49
N ASP A 77 3.66 -1.50 8.26
CA ASP A 77 3.72 -0.97 9.63
C ASP A 77 3.53 0.56 9.66
N LEU A 78 4.25 1.31 8.80
CA LEU A 78 4.10 2.76 8.67
C LEU A 78 2.67 3.18 8.29
N LEU A 79 2.04 2.46 7.37
CA LEU A 79 0.64 2.69 7.02
C LEU A 79 -0.29 2.41 8.20
N SER A 80 -0.03 1.38 9.01
CA SER A 80 -0.84 1.09 10.20
C SER A 80 -0.73 2.18 11.29
N LEU A 81 0.44 2.82 11.41
CA LEU A 81 0.70 3.88 12.37
C LEU A 81 0.11 5.23 11.92
N SER A 82 0.07 5.48 10.61
CA SER A 82 -0.42 6.75 10.06
C SER A 82 -1.92 6.93 10.33
N PRO A 83 -2.36 8.05 10.94
CA PRO A 83 -3.78 8.32 11.12
C PRO A 83 -4.51 8.50 9.79
N LEU A 84 -3.80 8.87 8.72
CA LEU A 84 -4.38 9.09 7.40
C LEU A 84 -4.82 7.80 6.72
N SER A 85 -4.15 6.69 7.03
CA SER A 85 -4.34 5.38 6.40
C SER A 85 -5.39 4.50 7.09
N ARG A 86 -6.11 5.05 8.08
CA ARG A 86 -7.24 4.37 8.74
C ARG A 86 -8.49 4.47 7.86
N VAL A 87 -8.56 3.61 6.85
CA VAL A 87 -9.60 3.62 5.80
C VAL A 87 -10.58 2.46 5.88
#